data_AF-A0A2T8KGJ8-F1
#
_entry.id   AF-A0A2T8KGJ8-F1
#
_cell.length_a   1.000
_cell.length_b   1.000
_cell.length_c   1.000
_cell.angle_alpha   90.00
_cell.angle_beta   90.00
_cell.angle_gamma   90.00
#
_symmetry.space_group_name_H-M   'P 1'
#
loop_
_entity.id
_entity.type
_entity.pdbx_description
1 polymer ?
#
loop_
_entity_poly.entity_id
_entity_poly.type
_entity_poly.pdbx_seq_one_letter_code
_entity_poly.pdbx_strand_id
1 'polypeptide(L)'
;MQIALGRSPADEAKTGLHKLSKFLQGDSGLFFTNLPRDEVERLFREFEEHDFARTGSTATETVELKEGPLEQFTHEMEPFLRKQGLPVRLNRGVVELVADHVVARKENPFHQKQHRLCACSGSRWQHSGYTLCAAGPVMTLKCTKKAWRT
;
A
#
# COMPACT_ATOMS: atom_id res chain seq x y z
N MET A 1 0.52 7.46 -20.87
CA MET A 1 -0.18 8.76 -20.85
C MET A 1 0.66 9.95 -21.32
N GLN A 2 1.97 10.03 -21.07
CA GLN A 2 2.79 11.20 -21.47
C GLN A 2 2.70 11.61 -22.94
N ILE A 3 2.53 10.65 -23.86
CA ILE A 3 2.52 10.91 -25.31
C ILE A 3 1.30 11.74 -25.72
N ALA A 4 0.14 11.56 -25.06
CA ALA A 4 -1.09 12.27 -25.40
C ALA A 4 -1.07 13.77 -25.02
N LEU A 5 -0.17 14.18 -24.13
CA LEU A 5 -0.04 15.57 -23.67
C LEU A 5 1.04 16.37 -24.42
N GLY A 6 1.78 15.72 -25.32
CA GLY A 6 2.93 16.30 -25.99
C GLY A 6 4.22 16.16 -25.17
N ARG A 7 5.32 15.84 -25.87
CA ARG A 7 6.68 15.82 -25.30
C ARG A 7 7.40 17.16 -25.48
N SER A 8 7.02 17.89 -26.52
CA SER A 8 7.55 19.20 -26.87
C SER A 8 6.42 20.22 -27.05
N PRO A 9 6.72 21.53 -27.08
CA PRO A 9 5.72 22.55 -27.40
C PRO A 9 5.11 22.40 -28.81
N ALA A 10 5.77 21.69 -29.73
CA ALA A 10 5.24 21.46 -31.07
C ALA A 10 4.15 20.36 -31.09
N ASP A 11 4.19 19.45 -30.12
CA ASP A 11 3.29 18.30 -30.02
C ASP A 11 2.16 18.52 -29.01
N GLU A 12 2.06 19.71 -28.42
CA GLU A 12 1.09 19.98 -27.36
C GLU A 12 -0.27 20.42 -27.93
N ALA A 13 -1.34 19.77 -27.49
CA ALA A 13 -2.70 20.14 -27.89
C ALA A 13 -3.13 21.50 -27.33
N LYS A 14 -2.51 21.94 -26.23
CA LYS A 14 -2.77 23.23 -25.57
C LYS A 14 -1.49 23.72 -24.92
N THR A 15 -1.28 25.03 -24.97
CA THR A 15 -0.06 25.65 -24.47
C THR A 15 0.22 25.32 -23.02
N GLY A 16 1.39 24.74 -22.74
CA GLY A 16 1.85 24.34 -21.42
C GLY A 16 1.56 22.90 -20.99
N LEU A 17 0.87 22.08 -21.80
CA LEU A 17 0.60 20.67 -21.47
C LEU A 17 1.86 19.80 -21.45
N HIS A 18 2.84 20.11 -22.31
CA HIS A 18 4.13 19.42 -22.31
C HIS A 18 4.90 19.56 -20.98
N LYS A 19 4.51 20.50 -20.11
CA LYS A 19 5.08 20.63 -18.76
C LYS A 19 4.52 19.57 -17.81
N LEU A 20 3.25 19.20 -17.98
CA LEU A 20 2.59 18.16 -17.17
C LEU A 20 3.11 16.77 -17.49
N SER A 21 3.49 16.51 -18.76
CA SER A 21 4.04 15.22 -19.16
C SER A 21 5.31 14.87 -18.39
N LYS A 22 6.12 15.86 -17.99
CA LYS A 22 7.32 15.65 -17.14
C LYS A 22 7.00 15.04 -15.78
N PHE A 23 5.84 15.37 -15.20
CA PHE A 23 5.42 14.88 -13.88
C PHE A 23 4.69 13.54 -13.94
N LEU A 24 4.24 13.12 -15.13
CA LEU A 24 3.54 11.85 -15.34
C LEU A 24 4.51 10.69 -15.60
N GLN A 25 5.40 10.43 -14.64
CA GLN A 25 6.35 9.31 -14.68
C GLN A 25 6.02 8.28 -13.60
N GLY A 26 6.05 6.99 -13.97
CA GLY A 26 5.73 5.89 -13.06
C GLY A 26 4.27 5.91 -12.60
N ASP A 27 4.04 5.63 -11.31
CA ASP A 27 2.71 5.59 -10.69
C ASP A 27 2.17 7.00 -10.42
N SER A 28 1.78 7.69 -11.49
CA SER A 28 1.29 9.07 -11.45
C SER A 28 0.01 9.22 -12.26
N GLY A 29 -0.86 10.11 -11.82
CA GLY A 29 -2.16 10.38 -12.41
C GLY A 29 -2.47 11.88 -12.47
N LEU A 30 -3.42 12.23 -13.32
CA LEU A 30 -4.00 13.57 -13.36
C LEU A 30 -5.27 13.59 -12.54
N PHE A 31 -5.43 14.63 -11.75
CA PHE A 31 -6.64 14.86 -10.96
C PHE A 31 -7.19 16.24 -11.27
N PHE A 32 -8.46 16.26 -11.66
CA PHE A 32 -9.20 17.47 -12.00
C PHE A 32 -10.32 17.63 -10.98
N THR A 33 -10.36 18.80 -10.35
CA THR A 33 -11.42 19.15 -9.40
C THR A 33 -11.66 20.65 -9.47
N ASN A 34 -12.88 21.06 -9.14
CA ASN A 34 -13.28 22.45 -8.94
C ASN A 34 -13.04 22.94 -7.51
N LEU A 35 -12.55 22.08 -6.61
CA LEU A 35 -12.25 22.44 -5.22
C LEU A 35 -11.01 23.33 -5.10
N PRO A 36 -10.97 24.21 -4.08
CA PRO A 36 -9.81 25.05 -3.82
C PRO A 36 -8.62 24.20 -3.39
N ARG A 37 -7.41 24.68 -3.72
CA ARG A 37 -6.17 23.93 -3.53
C ARG A 37 -5.96 23.44 -2.10
N ASP A 38 -6.21 24.30 -1.13
CA ASP A 38 -5.94 23.99 0.28
C ASP A 38 -6.82 22.83 0.78
N GLU A 39 -8.05 22.76 0.29
CA GLU A 39 -8.98 21.67 0.61
C GLU A 39 -8.53 20.35 -0.03
N VAL A 40 -8.07 20.40 -1.28
CA VAL A 40 -7.55 19.23 -1.99
C VAL A 40 -6.27 18.71 -1.31
N GLU A 41 -5.35 19.60 -0.94
CA GLU A 41 -4.15 19.22 -0.20
C GLU A 41 -4.48 18.60 1.17
N ARG A 42 -5.48 19.14 1.89
CA ARG A 42 -5.96 18.56 3.14
C ARG A 42 -6.54 17.17 2.93
N LEU A 43 -7.45 17.00 1.97
CA LEU A 43 -8.08 15.72 1.65
C LEU A 43 -7.04 14.64 1.30
N PHE A 44 -6.05 14.94 0.47
CA PHE A 44 -5.00 13.96 0.11
C PHE A 44 -3.98 13.71 1.23
N ARG A 45 -3.84 14.62 2.18
CA ARG A 45 -3.03 14.37 3.38
C ARG A 45 -3.74 13.42 4.33
N GLU A 46 -5.03 13.61 4.54
CA GLU A 46 -5.87 12.81 5.43
C GLU A 46 -6.29 11.46 4.82
N PHE A 47 -6.30 11.36 3.50
CA PHE A 47 -6.67 10.12 2.82
C PHE A 47 -5.55 9.08 2.93
N GLU A 48 -5.80 8.06 3.74
CA GLU A 48 -4.96 6.87 3.86
C GLU A 48 -5.83 5.61 3.72
N GLU A 49 -5.51 4.79 2.73
CA GLU A 49 -6.16 3.49 2.54
C GLU A 49 -5.23 2.38 3.04
N HIS A 50 -5.80 1.48 3.83
CA HIS A 50 -5.09 0.29 4.25
C HIS A 50 -5.14 -0.72 3.09
N ASP A 51 -3.99 -1.17 2.61
CA ASP A 51 -3.83 -2.17 1.55
C ASP A 51 -3.04 -3.38 2.10
N PHE A 52 -3.09 -4.49 1.38
CA PHE A 52 -2.28 -5.66 1.68
C PHE A 52 -0.82 -5.38 1.30
N ALA A 53 0.09 -5.72 2.21
CA ALA A 53 1.53 -5.60 1.95
C ALA A 53 1.92 -6.45 0.74
N ARG A 54 2.53 -5.85 -0.29
CA ARG A 54 3.00 -6.56 -1.49
C ARG A 54 4.36 -7.22 -1.26
N THR A 55 4.64 -8.33 -1.97
CA THR A 55 5.95 -9.00 -1.89
C THR A 55 7.05 -8.01 -2.28
N GLY A 56 8.11 -7.94 -1.47
CA GLY A 56 9.22 -7.00 -1.69
C GLY A 56 8.96 -5.57 -1.25
N SER A 57 7.75 -5.24 -0.77
CA SER A 57 7.52 -3.96 -0.10
C SER A 57 8.13 -3.96 1.29
N THR A 58 8.65 -2.82 1.73
CA THR A 58 9.26 -2.68 3.05
C THR A 58 8.18 -2.57 4.12
N ALA A 59 8.31 -3.33 5.20
CA ALA A 59 7.40 -3.25 6.34
C ALA A 59 7.51 -1.88 7.04
N THR A 60 6.39 -1.18 7.14
CA THR A 60 6.31 0.15 7.78
C THR A 60 6.34 0.04 9.30
N GLU A 61 5.91 -1.11 9.83
CA GLU A 61 5.80 -1.42 11.25
C GLU A 61 6.21 -2.87 11.52
N THR A 62 6.57 -3.17 12.77
CA THR A 62 6.81 -4.55 13.20
C THR A 62 5.48 -5.21 13.52
N VAL A 63 5.20 -6.32 12.83
CA VAL A 63 3.96 -7.08 12.98
C VAL A 63 4.26 -8.35 13.77
N GLU A 64 3.69 -8.43 14.97
CA GLU A 64 3.85 -9.57 15.89
C GLU A 64 2.48 -10.18 16.18
N LEU A 65 2.40 -11.51 16.06
CA LEU A 65 1.23 -12.28 16.47
C LEU A 65 1.51 -12.89 17.84
N LYS A 66 0.63 -12.59 18.79
CA LYS A 66 0.72 -13.14 20.14
C LYS A 66 0.18 -14.57 20.18
N GLU A 67 0.68 -15.36 21.12
CA GLU A 67 0.15 -16.68 21.45
C GLU A 67 -1.36 -16.62 21.78
N GLY A 68 -2.09 -17.65 21.38
CA GLY A 68 -3.52 -17.77 21.63
C GLY A 68 -4.36 -18.21 20.43
N PRO A 69 -5.68 -18.33 20.61
CA PRO A 69 -6.62 -18.75 19.58
C PRO A 69 -6.77 -17.68 18.49
N LEU A 70 -6.60 -18.09 17.24
CA LEU A 70 -6.76 -17.27 16.04
C LEU A 70 -8.10 -17.62 15.38
N GLU A 71 -9.19 -17.09 15.92
CA GLU A 71 -10.56 -17.33 15.43
C GLU A 71 -10.80 -16.81 14.00
N GLN A 72 -9.93 -15.92 13.52
CA GLN A 72 -9.95 -15.38 12.16
C GLN A 72 -9.60 -16.42 11.06
N PHE A 73 -9.01 -17.56 11.44
CA PHE A 73 -8.63 -18.61 10.49
C PHE A 73 -9.53 -19.84 10.61
N THR A 74 -9.89 -20.43 9.47
CA THR A 74 -10.61 -21.69 9.43
C THR A 74 -9.67 -22.87 9.68
N HIS A 75 -10.22 -23.99 10.20
CA HIS A 75 -9.46 -25.21 10.45
C HIS A 75 -8.76 -25.77 9.19
N GLU A 76 -9.34 -25.56 8.01
CA GLU A 76 -8.75 -25.96 6.72
C GLU A 76 -7.45 -25.20 6.38
N MET A 77 -7.27 -24.01 6.96
CA MET A 77 -6.09 -23.17 6.72
C MET A 77 -4.90 -23.54 7.61
N GLU A 78 -5.07 -24.38 8.64
CA GLU A 78 -3.99 -24.78 9.54
C GLU A 78 -2.76 -25.36 8.81
N PRO A 79 -2.91 -26.29 7.85
CA PRO A 79 -1.76 -26.84 7.12
C PRO A 79 -1.03 -25.77 6.30
N PHE A 80 -1.79 -24.78 5.78
CA PHE A 80 -1.22 -23.67 5.03
C PHE A 80 -0.41 -22.74 5.92
N LEU A 81 -0.92 -22.37 7.10
CA LEU A 81 -0.24 -21.52 8.08
C LEU A 81 1.06 -22.17 8.57
N ARG A 82 1.02 -23.49 8.82
CA ARG A 82 2.20 -24.29 9.15
C ARG A 82 3.25 -24.25 8.04
N LYS A 83 2.83 -24.35 6.77
CA LYS A 83 3.74 -24.24 5.60
C LYS A 83 4.35 -22.84 5.44
N GLN A 84 3.65 -21.78 5.86
CA GLN A 84 4.20 -20.42 5.87
C GLN A 84 5.21 -20.20 7.01
N GLY A 85 5.28 -21.11 7.99
CA GLY A 85 6.25 -21.06 9.09
C GLY A 85 5.67 -20.57 10.42
N LEU A 86 4.34 -20.50 10.54
CA LEU A 86 3.71 -20.16 11.82
C LEU A 86 3.65 -21.38 12.76
N PRO A 87 3.99 -21.21 14.05
CA PRO A 87 3.83 -22.24 15.06
C PRO A 87 2.36 -22.37 15.48
N VAL A 88 1.54 -23.04 14.66
CA VAL A 88 0.10 -23.25 14.93
C VAL A 88 -0.21 -24.70 15.32
N ARG A 89 -1.28 -24.86 16.11
CA ARG A 89 -1.86 -26.14 16.51
C ARG A 89 -3.38 -26.08 16.34
N LEU A 90 -3.98 -27.18 15.89
CA LEU A 90 -5.43 -27.32 15.85
C LEU A 90 -5.93 -27.88 17.19
N ASN A 91 -6.69 -27.11 17.94
CA ASN A 91 -7.31 -27.50 19.21
C ASN A 91 -8.83 -27.41 19.08
N ARG A 92 -9.51 -28.56 19.11
CA ARG A 92 -11.00 -28.67 19.02
C ARG A 92 -11.62 -27.90 17.84
N GLY A 93 -10.93 -27.84 16.71
CA GLY A 93 -11.40 -27.14 15.50
C GLY A 93 -11.01 -25.66 15.44
N VAL A 94 -10.36 -25.11 16.47
CA VAL A 94 -9.82 -23.75 16.51
C VAL A 94 -8.30 -23.79 16.26
N VAL A 95 -7.80 -22.89 15.43
CA VAL A 95 -6.36 -22.73 15.18
C VAL A 95 -5.77 -21.87 16.28
N GLU A 96 -4.84 -22.42 17.06
CA GLU A 96 -4.15 -21.73 18.15
C GLU A 96 -2.67 -21.55 17.81
N LEU A 97 -2.13 -20.36 18.08
CA LEU A 97 -0.71 -20.09 17.99
C LEU A 97 -0.03 -20.57 19.28
N VAL A 98 1.00 -21.42 19.13
CA VAL A 98 1.71 -22.09 20.23
C VAL A 98 2.72 -21.17 20.92
N ALA A 99 3.23 -20.18 20.19
CA ALA A 99 4.21 -19.21 20.69
C ALA A 99 4.12 -17.91 19.89
N ASP A 100 4.51 -16.80 20.51
CA ASP A 100 4.62 -15.51 19.83
C ASP A 100 5.48 -15.60 18.56
N HIS A 101 5.00 -15.02 17.47
CA HIS A 101 5.67 -15.06 16.18
C HIS A 101 5.72 -13.68 15.53
N VAL A 102 6.94 -13.23 15.22
CA VAL A 102 7.19 -11.98 14.50
C VAL A 102 7.07 -12.25 12.99
N VAL A 103 6.01 -11.74 12.36
CA VAL A 103 5.75 -11.93 10.94
C VAL A 103 6.68 -11.06 10.10
N ALA A 104 6.83 -9.79 10.47
CA ALA A 104 7.72 -8.85 9.79
C ALA A 104 8.29 -7.84 10.77
N ARG A 105 9.57 -7.49 10.60
CA ARG A 105 10.22 -6.40 11.33
C ARG A 105 10.17 -5.13 10.51
N LYS A 106 10.01 -3.98 11.18
CA LYS A 106 10.11 -2.65 10.55
C LYS A 106 11.36 -2.56 9.68
N GLU A 107 11.23 -1.96 8.52
CA GLU A 107 12.30 -1.71 7.53
C GLU A 107 12.83 -2.95 6.80
N ASN A 108 12.32 -4.16 7.08
CA ASN A 108 12.66 -5.35 6.33
C ASN A 108 11.66 -5.59 5.17
N PRO A 109 12.11 -6.00 3.97
CA PRO A 109 11.21 -6.34 2.88
C PRO A 109 10.37 -7.57 3.20
N PHE A 110 9.08 -7.53 2.85
CA PHE A 110 8.15 -8.65 3.00
C PHE A 110 8.54 -9.80 2.09
N HIS A 111 8.82 -10.96 2.68
CA HIS A 111 9.03 -12.20 1.95
C HIS A 111 7.68 -12.79 1.47
N GLN A 112 7.70 -13.57 0.38
CA GLN A 112 6.47 -14.15 -0.21
C GLN A 112 5.58 -14.91 0.78
N LYS A 113 6.19 -15.57 1.78
CA LYS A 113 5.47 -16.30 2.83
C LYS A 113 4.68 -15.35 3.75
N GLN A 114 5.29 -14.21 4.12
CA GLN A 114 4.69 -13.19 4.97
C GLN A 114 3.53 -12.48 4.25
N HIS A 115 3.69 -12.17 2.97
CA HIS A 115 2.62 -11.63 2.13
C HIS A 115 1.37 -12.51 2.15
N ARG A 116 1.54 -13.81 1.91
CA ARG A 116 0.43 -14.77 1.91
C ARG A 116 -0.26 -14.83 3.27
N LEU A 117 0.51 -14.72 4.35
CA LEU A 117 -0.05 -14.66 5.68
C LEU A 117 -0.87 -13.39 5.94
N CYS A 118 -0.39 -12.22 5.49
CA CYS A 118 -1.17 -10.97 5.56
C CYS A 118 -2.49 -11.07 4.80
N ALA A 119 -2.48 -11.66 3.60
CA ALA A 119 -3.69 -11.87 2.82
C ALA A 119 -4.69 -12.81 3.52
N CYS A 120 -4.21 -13.90 4.10
CA CYS A 120 -5.05 -14.87 4.81
C CYS A 120 -5.62 -14.33 6.13
N SER A 121 -4.89 -13.47 6.83
CA SER A 121 -5.35 -12.85 8.09
C SER A 121 -6.35 -11.72 7.88
N GLY A 122 -6.62 -11.32 6.63
CA GLY A 122 -7.46 -10.16 6.31
C GLY A 122 -6.90 -8.83 6.81
N SER A 123 -5.69 -8.84 7.37
CA SER A 123 -5.08 -7.71 8.04
C SER A 123 -4.29 -6.89 7.02
N ARG A 124 -4.59 -5.59 6.97
CA ARG A 124 -4.05 -4.65 5.98
C ARG A 124 -2.91 -3.86 6.61
N TRP A 125 -1.68 -4.34 6.40
CA TRP A 125 -0.45 -3.88 7.05
C TRP A 125 0.36 -2.87 6.23
N GLN A 126 -0.23 -2.29 5.18
CA GLN A 126 0.42 -1.29 4.33
C GLN A 126 -0.50 -0.10 4.13
N HIS A 127 0.04 1.11 4.27
CA HIS A 127 -0.69 2.34 3.98
C HIS A 127 -0.37 2.80 2.55
N SER A 128 -1.41 2.96 1.75
CA SER A 128 -1.31 3.59 0.43
C SER A 128 -1.86 5.01 0.54
N GLY A 129 -1.10 5.97 0.03
CA GLY A 129 -1.51 7.38 0.00
C GLY A 129 -1.12 8.03 -1.32
N TYR A 130 -1.63 9.23 -1.53
CA TYR A 130 -1.26 10.04 -2.69
C TYR A 130 -0.51 11.28 -2.22
N THR A 131 0.53 11.66 -2.95
CA THR A 131 1.24 12.91 -2.74
C THR A 131 1.03 13.80 -3.96
N LEU A 132 0.70 15.07 -3.72
CA LEU A 132 0.57 16.08 -4.76
C LEU A 132 1.98 16.49 -5.25
N CYS A 133 2.25 16.38 -6.55
CA CYS A 133 3.59 16.63 -7.11
C CYS A 133 3.74 17.95 -7.86
N ALA A 134 2.68 18.49 -8.46
CA ALA A 134 2.68 19.82 -9.06
C ALA A 134 1.28 20.45 -8.99
N ALA A 135 1.26 21.76 -8.73
CA ALA A 135 0.03 22.54 -8.62
C ALA A 135 0.00 23.64 -9.71
N GLY A 136 -0.84 23.43 -10.73
CA GLY A 136 -1.36 24.45 -11.64
C GLY A 136 -2.90 24.35 -11.66
N PRO A 137 -3.61 24.82 -12.71
CA PRO A 137 -5.05 24.54 -12.86
C PRO A 137 -5.35 23.03 -13.01
N VAL A 138 -4.32 22.22 -13.20
CA VAL A 138 -4.37 20.75 -13.21
C VAL A 138 -3.39 20.26 -12.16
N MET A 139 -3.84 19.38 -11.28
CA MET A 139 -2.99 18.78 -10.26
C MET A 139 -2.47 17.42 -10.73
N THR A 140 -1.17 17.18 -10.54
CA THR A 140 -0.57 15.87 -10.74
C THR A 140 -0.46 15.16 -9.39
N LEU A 141 -1.07 13.98 -9.32
CA LEU A 141 -0.95 13.08 -8.19
C LEU A 141 0.15 12.08 -8.49
N LYS A 142 1.00 11.83 -7.51
CA LYS A 142 1.88 10.67 -7.50
C LYS A 142 1.39 9.74 -6.43
N CYS A 143 1.11 8.50 -6.80
CA CYS A 143 0.85 7.46 -5.83
C CYS A 143 2.15 7.24 -5.06
N THR A 144 2.11 7.49 -3.77
CA THR A 144 3.24 7.28 -2.88
C THR A 144 2.81 6.26 -1.85
N LYS A 145 3.40 5.06 -1.89
CA LYS A 145 3.39 4.21 -0.71
C LYS A 145 4.09 4.97 0.40
N LYS A 146 3.33 5.58 1.31
CA LYS A 146 3.88 6.37 2.40
C LYS A 146 4.54 5.40 3.38
N ALA A 147 5.86 5.39 3.42
CA ALA A 147 6.55 5.06 4.65
C ALA A 147 6.36 6.27 5.58
N TRP A 148 5.91 6.02 6.81
CA TRP A 148 5.61 7.04 7.82
C TRP A 148 6.62 8.21 7.79
N ARG A 149 6.11 9.45 7.67
CA ARG A 149 6.85 10.62 8.16
C ARG A 149 6.59 10.68 9.65
N THR A 150 7.63 10.43 10.45
CA THR A 150 7.70 10.92 11.84
C THR A 150 7.70 12.44 11.87
#